data_AF-K1RTI6-F1
#
_entry.id   AF-K1RTI6-F1
#
_cell.length_a   1.000
_cell.length_b   1.000
_cell.length_c   1.000
_cell.angle_alpha   90.00
_cell.angle_beta   90.00
_cell.angle_gamma   90.00
#
_symmetry.space_group_name_H-M   'P 1'
#
loop_
_entity.id
_entity.type
_entity.pdbx_description
1 polymer ?
#
loop_
_entity_poly.entity_id
_entity_poly.type
_entity_poly.pdbx_seq_one_letter_code
_entity_poly.pdbx_strand_id
1 'polypeptide(L)'
;MNRLNGLGMNILGSVTGRDVNGVQMAGLSNMVGGSMRGMQIAGITNINGNNLIGVSVSGLVGITGNHAQGVIISGLANISGDYNRGASIGGLLNISGEGASGIHFAGLANISGGNFKGFSGAGLLSVIGEDLNGMQMSALTNITAGDMTGVQVSGLGNVVGGTARGLQIGAANMAIRA
;
A
#
# COMPACT_ATOMS: atom_id res chain seq x y z
N MET A 1 -9.53 -25.09 -14.67
CA MET A 1 -9.10 -23.75 -14.21
C MET A 1 -7.59 -23.77 -14.01
N ASN A 2 -6.87 -22.98 -14.80
CA ASN A 2 -5.44 -23.18 -15.09
C ASN A 2 -4.54 -22.40 -14.12
N ARG A 3 -3.33 -22.92 -13.89
CA ARG A 3 -2.20 -22.21 -13.27
C ARG A 3 -1.27 -21.73 -14.38
N LEU A 4 -0.69 -20.54 -14.25
CA LEU A 4 0.30 -20.04 -15.20
C LEU A 4 1.69 -20.15 -14.56
N ASN A 5 2.58 -20.94 -15.16
CA ASN A 5 3.98 -20.98 -14.77
C ASN A 5 4.80 -20.55 -15.99
N GLY A 6 5.53 -19.43 -15.89
CA GLY A 6 6.30 -18.87 -16.99
C GLY A 6 5.82 -17.49 -17.43
N LEU A 7 5.79 -17.24 -18.75
CA LEU A 7 5.49 -15.93 -19.33
C LEU A 7 4.11 -15.96 -20.02
N GLY A 8 3.22 -15.04 -19.63
CA GLY A 8 1.93 -14.82 -20.26
C GLY A 8 1.84 -13.39 -20.81
N MET A 9 1.59 -13.24 -22.09
CA MET A 9 1.37 -11.95 -22.74
C MET A 9 -0.01 -11.95 -23.41
N ASN A 10 -0.86 -10.98 -23.06
CA ASN A 10 -2.20 -10.85 -23.62
C ASN A 10 -2.43 -9.41 -24.09
N ILE A 11 -3.10 -9.24 -25.23
CA ILE A 11 -3.34 -7.89 -25.78
C ILE A 11 -4.42 -7.16 -24.97
N LEU A 12 -5.47 -7.86 -24.56
CA LEU A 12 -6.60 -7.26 -23.86
C LEU A 12 -6.54 -7.55 -22.36
N GLY A 13 -6.75 -8.79 -21.96
CA GLY A 13 -6.69 -9.16 -20.56
C GLY A 13 -6.26 -10.60 -20.33
N SER A 14 -5.65 -10.86 -19.18
CA SER A 14 -5.26 -12.20 -18.74
C SER A 14 -6.08 -12.58 -17.52
N VAL A 15 -6.87 -13.65 -17.60
CA VAL A 15 -7.62 -14.18 -16.44
C VAL A 15 -7.09 -15.57 -16.11
N THR A 16 -6.46 -15.71 -14.95
CA THR A 16 -5.96 -16.99 -14.43
C THR A 16 -6.69 -17.33 -13.15
N GLY A 17 -7.53 -18.37 -13.16
CA GLY A 17 -8.38 -18.72 -12.03
C GLY A 17 -7.66 -19.31 -10.80
N ARG A 18 -6.34 -19.53 -10.86
CA ARG A 18 -5.52 -20.05 -9.75
C ARG A 18 -4.28 -19.18 -9.58
N ASP A 19 -3.13 -19.80 -9.35
CA ASP A 19 -1.87 -19.13 -9.08
C ASP A 19 -1.09 -18.85 -10.38
N VAL A 20 -0.34 -17.75 -10.35
CA VAL A 20 0.63 -17.38 -11.38
C VAL A 20 2.04 -17.37 -10.75
N ASN A 21 2.97 -18.10 -11.34
CA ASN A 21 4.40 -18.03 -11.01
C ASN A 21 5.18 -17.61 -12.27
N GLY A 22 5.60 -16.36 -12.35
CA GLY A 22 6.38 -15.84 -13.46
C GLY A 22 5.97 -14.42 -13.87
N VAL A 23 5.88 -14.17 -15.17
CA VAL A 23 5.62 -12.84 -15.73
C VAL A 23 4.28 -12.82 -16.44
N GLN A 24 3.43 -11.85 -16.10
CA GLN A 24 2.13 -11.66 -16.74
C GLN A 24 2.00 -10.21 -17.21
N MET A 25 1.76 -10.05 -18.51
CA MET A 25 1.56 -8.75 -19.13
C MET A 25 0.22 -8.72 -19.87
N ALA A 26 -0.57 -7.67 -19.65
CA ALA A 26 -1.79 -7.41 -20.39
C ALA A 26 -1.92 -5.93 -20.80
N GLY A 27 -2.50 -5.68 -21.98
CA GLY A 27 -2.76 -4.31 -22.42
C GLY A 27 -3.78 -3.57 -21.54
N LEU A 28 -4.82 -4.24 -21.05
CA LEU A 28 -5.82 -3.64 -20.16
C LEU A 28 -5.72 -4.16 -18.74
N SER A 29 -5.90 -5.47 -18.53
CA SER A 29 -6.05 -6.00 -17.17
C SER A 29 -5.46 -7.40 -16.98
N ASN A 30 -4.83 -7.62 -15.85
CA ASN A 30 -4.50 -8.95 -15.37
C ASN A 30 -5.34 -9.29 -14.13
N MET A 31 -5.92 -10.47 -14.12
CA MET A 31 -6.70 -11.01 -13.00
C MET A 31 -6.20 -12.40 -12.65
N VAL A 32 -5.71 -12.57 -11.42
CA VAL A 32 -5.25 -13.82 -10.84
C VAL A 32 -6.19 -14.16 -9.69
N GLY A 33 -7.00 -15.20 -9.83
CA GLY A 33 -7.94 -15.61 -8.78
C GLY A 33 -7.26 -16.17 -7.53
N GLY A 34 -6.03 -16.67 -7.66
CA GLY A 34 -5.21 -17.14 -6.55
C GLY A 34 -4.09 -16.16 -6.18
N SER A 35 -2.88 -16.69 -5.99
CA SER A 35 -1.70 -15.87 -5.70
C SER A 35 -0.85 -15.64 -6.95
N MET A 36 -0.29 -14.44 -7.05
CA MET A 36 0.70 -14.08 -8.05
C MET A 36 2.08 -14.01 -7.41
N ARG A 37 3.06 -14.69 -8.03
CA ARG A 37 4.47 -14.66 -7.65
C ARG A 37 5.31 -14.30 -8.88
N GLY A 38 6.02 -13.17 -8.85
CA GLY A 38 6.86 -12.71 -9.96
C GLY A 38 6.54 -11.27 -10.40
N MET A 39 6.30 -11.02 -11.69
CA MET A 39 6.02 -9.68 -12.23
C MET A 39 4.68 -9.59 -12.98
N GLN A 40 3.87 -8.58 -12.64
CA GLN A 40 2.56 -8.31 -13.26
C GLN A 40 2.54 -6.90 -13.84
N ILE A 41 2.17 -6.75 -15.10
CA ILE A 41 2.08 -5.43 -15.76
C ILE A 41 0.76 -5.34 -16.51
N ALA A 42 -0.06 -4.33 -16.18
CA ALA A 42 -1.31 -4.05 -16.87
C ALA A 42 -1.47 -2.56 -17.17
N GLY A 43 -2.02 -2.24 -18.34
CA GLY A 43 -2.29 -0.84 -18.72
C GLY A 43 -3.37 -0.16 -17.88
N ILE A 44 -4.27 -0.91 -17.24
CA ILE A 44 -5.31 -0.37 -16.36
C ILE A 44 -5.24 -1.00 -14.97
N THR A 45 -5.45 -2.32 -14.85
CA THR A 45 -5.57 -2.96 -13.54
C THR A 45 -4.86 -4.30 -13.41
N ASN A 46 -4.21 -4.51 -12.26
CA ASN A 46 -3.79 -5.84 -11.80
C ASN A 46 -4.63 -6.23 -10.58
N ILE A 47 -5.21 -7.41 -10.59
CA ILE A 47 -6.04 -7.95 -9.50
C ILE A 47 -5.50 -9.32 -9.10
N ASN A 48 -5.21 -9.48 -7.80
CA ASN A 48 -4.80 -10.75 -7.20
C ASN A 48 -5.80 -11.11 -6.09
N GLY A 49 -6.48 -12.25 -6.21
CA GLY A 49 -7.53 -12.68 -5.29
C GLY A 49 -6.99 -13.01 -3.90
N ASN A 50 -5.77 -13.57 -3.82
CA ASN A 50 -5.11 -13.87 -2.57
C ASN A 50 -3.89 -12.97 -2.38
N ASN A 51 -2.71 -13.45 -2.75
CA ASN A 51 -1.45 -12.79 -2.43
C ASN A 51 -0.71 -12.32 -3.68
N LEU A 52 0.07 -11.26 -3.53
CA LEU A 52 1.05 -10.80 -4.51
C LEU A 52 2.44 -10.90 -3.86
N ILE A 53 3.38 -11.59 -4.50
CA ILE A 53 4.78 -11.63 -4.08
C ILE A 53 5.66 -11.28 -5.29
N GLY A 54 6.23 -10.07 -5.30
CA GLY A 54 7.10 -9.60 -6.36
C GLY A 54 6.78 -8.17 -6.80
N VAL A 55 6.65 -7.95 -8.10
CA VAL A 55 6.44 -6.61 -8.69
C VAL A 55 5.09 -6.54 -9.40
N SER A 56 4.29 -5.53 -9.09
CA SER A 56 3.03 -5.25 -9.79
C SER A 56 2.99 -3.80 -10.25
N VAL A 57 2.76 -3.59 -11.55
CA VAL A 57 2.66 -2.28 -12.17
C VAL A 57 1.32 -2.16 -12.89
N SER A 58 0.46 -1.28 -12.40
CA SER A 58 -0.87 -1.03 -12.97
C SER A 58 -0.96 0.41 -13.46
N GLY A 59 -1.57 0.64 -14.63
CA GLY A 59 -1.76 2.02 -15.10
C GLY A 59 -2.66 2.84 -14.18
N LEU A 60 -3.71 2.24 -13.62
CA LEU A 60 -4.64 2.91 -12.70
C LEU A 60 -4.68 2.26 -11.32
N VAL A 61 -5.05 0.99 -11.21
CA VAL A 61 -5.36 0.38 -9.90
C VAL A 61 -4.75 -1.01 -9.75
N GLY A 62 -4.04 -1.23 -8.64
CA GLY A 62 -3.56 -2.54 -8.20
C GLY A 62 -4.33 -3.02 -6.98
N ILE A 63 -4.90 -4.22 -7.04
CA ILE A 63 -5.68 -4.82 -5.95
C ILE A 63 -5.06 -6.16 -5.56
N THR A 64 -4.83 -6.36 -4.27
CA THR A 64 -4.43 -7.66 -3.69
C THR A 64 -5.36 -7.98 -2.53
N GLY A 65 -6.05 -9.12 -2.60
CA GLY A 65 -7.09 -9.48 -1.64
C GLY A 65 -6.57 -9.63 -0.21
N ASN A 66 -5.40 -10.24 -0.04
CA ASN A 66 -4.85 -10.55 1.28
C ASN A 66 -3.50 -9.83 1.47
N HIS A 67 -2.40 -10.49 1.09
CA HIS A 67 -1.04 -10.01 1.37
C HIS A 67 -0.34 -9.57 0.09
N ALA A 68 0.11 -8.33 0.06
CA ALA A 68 0.93 -7.79 -1.01
C ALA A 68 2.36 -7.61 -0.50
N GLN A 69 3.33 -8.29 -1.11
CA GLN A 69 4.73 -8.27 -0.69
C GLN A 69 5.65 -7.96 -1.89
N GLY A 70 6.41 -6.88 -1.81
CA GLY A 70 7.37 -6.48 -2.84
C GLY A 70 7.16 -5.03 -3.29
N VAL A 71 7.08 -4.79 -4.60
CA VAL A 71 6.94 -3.44 -5.19
C VAL A 71 5.62 -3.33 -5.93
N ILE A 72 4.79 -2.37 -5.55
CA ILE A 72 3.46 -2.16 -6.14
C ILE A 72 3.36 -0.71 -6.57
N ILE A 73 3.11 -0.50 -7.87
CA ILE A 73 3.03 0.83 -8.46
C ILE A 73 1.71 0.92 -9.22
N SER A 74 0.91 1.93 -8.89
CA SER A 74 -0.34 2.20 -9.59
C SER A 74 -0.53 3.70 -9.81
N GLY A 75 -1.02 4.09 -10.99
CA GLY A 75 -1.23 5.50 -11.32
C GLY A 75 -2.31 6.20 -10.48
N LEU A 76 -3.26 5.46 -9.90
CA LEU A 76 -4.26 6.00 -8.98
C LEU A 76 -4.15 5.37 -7.60
N ALA A 77 -4.36 4.06 -7.47
CA ALA A 77 -4.52 3.44 -6.16
C ALA A 77 -3.89 2.04 -6.06
N ASN A 78 -3.25 1.76 -4.92
CA ASN A 78 -2.92 0.41 -4.50
C ASN A 78 -3.81 0.02 -3.31
N ILE A 79 -4.44 -1.15 -3.37
CA ILE A 79 -5.34 -1.65 -2.34
C ILE A 79 -4.89 -3.06 -1.93
N SER A 80 -4.60 -3.24 -0.64
CA SER A 80 -4.33 -4.54 -0.01
C SER A 80 -5.38 -4.81 1.07
N GLY A 81 -6.04 -5.96 1.05
CA GLY A 81 -7.06 -6.27 2.06
C GLY A 81 -6.48 -6.51 3.45
N ASP A 82 -5.38 -7.25 3.58
CA ASP A 82 -4.74 -7.50 4.87
C ASP A 82 -3.47 -6.66 5.01
N TYR A 83 -2.35 -7.16 4.47
CA TYR A 83 -1.02 -6.63 4.72
C TYR A 83 -0.31 -6.21 3.44
N ASN A 84 0.28 -5.01 3.45
CA ASN A 84 1.16 -4.56 2.38
C ASN A 84 2.59 -4.39 2.91
N ARG A 85 3.55 -5.16 2.38
CA ARG A 85 4.94 -5.20 2.86
C ARG A 85 5.91 -4.94 1.71
N GLY A 86 6.62 -3.82 1.76
CA GLY A 86 7.63 -3.47 0.76
C GLY A 86 7.48 -2.02 0.32
N ALA A 87 7.51 -1.77 -0.99
CA ALA A 87 7.34 -0.44 -1.56
C ALA A 87 5.98 -0.32 -2.26
N SER A 88 5.13 0.60 -1.82
CA SER A 88 3.81 0.87 -2.42
C SER A 88 3.76 2.32 -2.90
N ILE A 89 3.62 2.53 -4.21
CA ILE A 89 3.58 3.85 -4.83
C ILE A 89 2.25 4.02 -5.56
N GLY A 90 1.36 4.82 -4.99
CA GLY A 90 0.07 5.15 -5.57
C GLY A 90 0.10 6.60 -6.07
N GLY A 91 -0.40 6.88 -7.27
CA GLY A 91 -0.50 8.27 -7.73
C GLY A 91 -1.41 9.11 -6.83
N LEU A 92 -2.47 8.52 -6.27
CA LEU A 92 -3.37 9.16 -5.32
C LEU A 92 -3.39 8.46 -3.97
N LEU A 93 -3.55 7.13 -3.94
CA LEU A 93 -3.87 6.40 -2.72
C LEU A 93 -3.04 5.12 -2.54
N ASN A 94 -2.67 4.83 -1.30
CA ASN A 94 -2.34 3.46 -0.86
C ASN A 94 -3.23 3.09 0.32
N ILE A 95 -3.87 1.93 0.26
CA ILE A 95 -4.77 1.43 1.30
C ILE A 95 -4.33 0.02 1.71
N SER A 96 -4.24 -0.23 3.01
CA SER A 96 -4.00 -1.55 3.62
C SER A 96 -5.00 -1.75 4.75
N GLY A 97 -5.74 -2.86 4.77
CA GLY A 97 -6.83 -3.06 5.74
C GLY A 97 -6.36 -3.40 7.15
N GLU A 98 -5.35 -4.27 7.30
CA GLU A 98 -4.86 -4.72 8.62
C GLU A 98 -3.50 -4.12 8.97
N GLY A 99 -2.56 -4.03 8.02
CA GLY A 99 -1.27 -3.42 8.34
C GLY A 99 -0.38 -3.16 7.14
N ALA A 100 0.63 -2.33 7.33
CA ALA A 100 1.56 -1.99 6.29
C ALA A 100 3.00 -1.86 6.80
N SER A 101 3.97 -2.18 5.95
CA SER A 101 5.38 -2.01 6.30
C SER A 101 6.26 -1.73 5.09
N GLY A 102 7.34 -0.99 5.31
CA GLY A 102 8.28 -0.57 4.27
C GLY A 102 8.08 0.89 3.88
N ILE A 103 7.99 1.20 2.58
CA ILE A 103 7.93 2.56 2.05
C ILE A 103 6.62 2.74 1.28
N HIS A 104 5.73 3.58 1.77
CA HIS A 104 4.46 3.88 1.13
C HIS A 104 4.44 5.34 0.69
N PHE A 105 4.24 5.59 -0.60
CA PHE A 105 4.12 6.94 -1.15
C PHE A 105 2.80 7.11 -1.91
N ALA A 106 2.04 8.14 -1.57
CA ALA A 106 0.78 8.48 -2.24
C ALA A 106 0.68 9.98 -2.51
N GLY A 107 0.19 10.36 -3.70
CA GLY A 107 0.00 11.78 -4.02
C GLY A 107 -1.10 12.47 -3.19
N LEU A 108 -2.07 11.73 -2.65
CA LEU A 108 -3.09 12.27 -1.73
C LEU A 108 -2.98 11.65 -0.34
N ALA A 109 -3.18 10.33 -0.23
CA ALA A 109 -3.27 9.70 1.07
C ALA A 109 -2.73 8.27 1.17
N ASN A 110 -2.07 7.98 2.29
CA ASN A 110 -1.77 6.63 2.74
C ASN A 110 -2.68 6.26 3.91
N ILE A 111 -3.32 5.10 3.84
CA ILE A 111 -4.25 4.61 4.86
C ILE A 111 -3.86 3.17 5.23
N SER A 112 -3.59 2.94 6.52
CA SER A 112 -3.39 1.63 7.12
C SER A 112 -4.44 1.44 8.22
N GLY A 113 -5.29 0.43 8.10
CA GLY A 113 -6.34 0.16 9.10
C GLY A 113 -5.81 -0.37 10.43
N GLY A 114 -4.63 -0.98 10.44
CA GLY A 114 -3.88 -1.28 11.67
C GLY A 114 -2.42 -0.85 11.58
N ASN A 115 -1.52 -1.65 12.14
CA ASN A 115 -0.14 -1.24 12.41
C ASN A 115 0.66 -0.84 11.15
N PHE A 116 1.43 0.23 11.26
CA PHE A 116 2.34 0.68 10.20
C PHE A 116 3.79 0.69 10.67
N LYS A 117 4.69 0.01 9.94
CA LYS A 117 6.12 -0.02 10.24
C LYS A 117 6.98 0.43 9.06
N GLY A 118 7.62 1.60 9.14
CA GLY A 118 8.52 2.09 8.10
C GLY A 118 8.27 3.55 7.78
N PHE A 119 8.25 3.91 6.50
CA PHE A 119 8.05 5.28 6.01
C PHE A 119 6.72 5.41 5.25
N SER A 120 5.84 6.29 5.71
CA SER A 120 4.63 6.71 5.00
C SER A 120 4.76 8.17 4.57
N GLY A 121 4.82 8.41 3.26
CA GLY A 121 4.82 9.76 2.66
C GLY A 121 3.55 10.00 1.86
N ALA A 122 2.78 11.03 2.19
CA ALA A 122 1.56 11.37 1.48
C ALA A 122 1.52 12.84 1.09
N GLY A 123 0.88 13.18 -0.03
CA GLY A 123 0.74 14.58 -0.42
C GLY A 123 -0.14 15.38 0.54
N LEU A 124 -1.21 14.79 1.09
CA LEU A 124 -2.12 15.49 2.01
C LEU A 124 -2.20 14.83 3.38
N LEU A 125 -2.48 13.52 3.42
CA LEU A 125 -2.89 12.84 4.65
C LEU A 125 -2.20 11.48 4.77
N SER A 126 -1.73 11.15 5.97
CA SER A 126 -1.41 9.77 6.29
C SER A 126 -2.21 9.36 7.52
N VAL A 127 -2.81 8.17 7.50
CA VAL A 127 -3.66 7.66 8.57
C VAL A 127 -3.26 6.24 8.92
N ILE A 128 -3.02 5.99 10.21
CA ILE A 128 -2.64 4.70 10.77
C ILE A 128 -3.63 4.39 11.89
N GLY A 129 -4.39 3.31 11.75
CA GLY A 129 -5.50 2.96 12.65
C GLY A 129 -5.08 2.31 13.96
N GLU A 130 -3.86 1.81 14.07
CA GLU A 130 -3.27 1.28 15.30
C GLU A 130 -1.92 1.95 15.56
N ASP A 131 -0.84 1.18 15.71
CA ASP A 131 0.46 1.71 16.12
C ASP A 131 1.34 2.09 14.92
N LEU A 132 2.06 3.20 15.05
CA LEU A 132 3.11 3.61 14.13
C LEU A 132 4.47 3.28 14.72
N ASN A 133 5.30 2.53 13.99
CA ASN A 133 6.73 2.38 14.25
C ASN A 133 7.54 2.85 13.03
N GLY A 134 7.96 4.12 13.03
CA GLY A 134 8.73 4.70 11.94
C GLY A 134 8.42 6.16 11.68
N MET A 135 8.31 6.54 10.41
CA MET A 135 8.16 7.92 9.97
C MET A 135 6.87 8.13 9.18
N GLN A 136 6.16 9.19 9.50
CA GLN A 136 4.98 9.64 8.78
C GLN A 136 5.18 11.07 8.30
N MET A 137 5.00 11.31 7.01
CA MET A 137 5.15 12.63 6.39
C MET A 137 3.92 12.94 5.55
N SER A 138 3.34 14.12 5.77
CA SER A 138 2.27 14.63 4.91
C SER A 138 2.30 16.16 4.83
N ALA A 139 1.65 16.76 3.83
CA ALA A 139 1.58 18.22 3.80
C ALA A 139 0.55 18.78 4.80
N LEU A 140 -0.54 18.06 5.08
CA LEU A 140 -1.59 18.56 5.98
C LEU A 140 -1.55 17.84 7.33
N THR A 141 -1.94 16.57 7.38
CA THR A 141 -2.21 15.92 8.67
C THR A 141 -1.71 14.48 8.70
N ASN A 142 -1.02 14.15 9.79
CA ASN A 142 -0.69 12.78 10.16
C ASN A 142 -1.55 12.34 11.33
N ILE A 143 -2.17 11.17 11.21
CA ILE A 143 -2.98 10.57 12.28
C ILE A 143 -2.45 9.17 12.58
N THR A 144 -2.24 8.89 13.87
CA THR A 144 -2.01 7.55 14.43
C THR A 144 -3.00 7.37 15.58
N ALA A 145 -3.93 6.43 15.47
CA ALA A 145 -4.95 6.25 16.51
C ALA A 145 -4.41 5.52 17.75
N GLY A 146 -3.41 4.64 17.59
CA GLY A 146 -2.69 3.97 18.68
C GLY A 146 -1.44 4.72 19.12
N ASP A 147 -0.41 3.95 19.50
CA ASP A 147 0.87 4.48 19.94
C ASP A 147 1.76 4.88 18.75
N MET A 148 2.55 5.93 18.92
CA MET A 148 3.53 6.36 17.92
C MET A 148 4.93 6.20 18.49
N THR A 149 5.79 5.44 17.79
CA THR A 149 7.22 5.38 18.05
C THR A 149 7.98 5.83 16.78
N GLY A 150 8.60 7.01 16.81
CA GLY A 150 9.38 7.53 15.69
C GLY A 150 9.14 9.01 15.40
N VAL A 151 8.81 9.34 14.15
CA VAL A 151 8.73 10.74 13.69
C VAL A 151 7.45 11.00 12.90
N GLN A 152 6.72 12.05 13.25
CA GLN A 152 5.64 12.57 12.42
C GLN A 152 5.95 14.01 11.98
N VAL A 153 5.86 14.27 10.68
CA VAL A 153 6.06 15.61 10.09
C VAL A 153 4.86 15.97 9.24
N SER A 154 4.20 17.07 9.58
CA SER A 154 3.05 17.59 8.84
C SER A 154 3.08 19.12 8.79
N GLY A 155 2.39 19.71 7.80
CA GLY A 155 2.26 21.17 7.73
C GLY A 155 1.25 21.72 8.73
N LEU A 156 0.08 21.06 8.87
CA LEU A 156 -0.97 21.52 9.80
C LEU A 156 -0.89 20.82 11.14
N GLY A 157 -0.93 19.49 11.20
CA GLY A 157 -0.78 18.85 12.49
C GLY A 157 -0.66 17.33 12.53
N ASN A 158 -0.10 16.88 13.65
CA ASN A 158 0.09 15.48 13.98
C ASN A 158 -0.82 15.12 15.16
N VAL A 159 -1.51 13.99 15.06
CA VAL A 159 -2.41 13.49 16.10
C VAL A 159 -2.04 12.05 16.42
N VAL A 160 -1.75 11.80 17.71
CA VAL A 160 -1.50 10.47 18.27
C VAL A 160 -2.54 10.19 19.36
N GLY A 161 -3.35 9.16 19.17
CA GLY A 161 -4.40 8.77 20.12
C GLY A 161 -3.87 8.04 21.36
N GLY A 162 -2.72 7.35 21.23
CA GLY A 162 -1.99 6.72 22.32
C GLY A 162 -0.83 7.57 22.82
N THR A 163 0.27 6.90 23.13
CA THR A 163 1.52 7.52 23.59
C THR A 163 2.45 7.84 22.41
N ALA A 164 2.93 9.08 22.40
CA ALA A 164 3.91 9.55 21.43
C ALA A 164 5.34 9.43 21.98
N ARG A 165 6.09 8.45 21.50
CA ARG A 165 7.51 8.22 21.79
C ARG A 165 8.36 8.63 20.59
N GLY A 166 8.76 9.90 20.55
CA GLY A 166 9.62 10.40 19.49
C GLY A 166 9.37 11.87 19.19
N LEU A 167 9.41 12.24 17.91
CA LEU A 167 9.35 13.63 17.46
C LEU A 167 8.08 13.89 16.63
N GLN A 168 7.32 14.92 17.00
CA GLN A 168 6.24 15.46 16.17
C GLN A 168 6.62 16.87 15.72
N ILE A 169 6.51 17.15 14.42
CA ILE A 169 6.76 18.47 13.81
C ILE A 169 5.53 18.85 12.99
N GLY A 170 4.87 19.94 13.36
CA GLY A 170 3.73 20.50 12.66
C GLY A 170 3.23 21.75 13.37
N ALA A 171 2.32 22.50 12.75
CA ALA A 171 1.76 23.69 13.39
C ALA A 171 1.01 23.35 14.70
N ALA A 172 0.39 22.17 14.77
CA ALA A 172 -0.17 21.59 15.98
C ALA A 172 0.25 20.12 16.15
N ASN A 173 0.69 19.75 17.36
CA ASN A 173 1.02 18.37 17.71
C ASN A 173 0.19 17.95 18.93
N MET A 174 -0.47 16.81 18.84
CA MET A 174 -1.34 16.30 19.91
C MET A 174 -1.02 14.84 20.20
N ALA A 175 -0.83 14.52 21.49
CA ALA A 175 -0.80 13.16 22.01
C ALA A 175 -1.81 13.05 23.15
N ILE A 176 -2.77 12.13 23.06
CA ILE A 176 -3.86 12.04 24.03
C ILE A 176 -3.42 11.33 25.32
N ARG A 177 -2.50 10.35 25.25
CA ARG A 177 -1.94 9.68 26.43
C ARG A 177 -0.45 9.97 26.53
N ALA A 178 -0.09 11.02 27.27
CA ALA A 178 1.30 11.40 27.54
C ALA A 178 1.97 10.51 28.60
#